data_AF-A0A9P6ZC74-F1
#
_entry.id   AF-A0A9P6ZC74-F1
#
_cell.length_a   1.000
_cell.length_b   1.000
_cell.length_c   1.000
_cell.angle_alpha   90.00
_cell.angle_beta   90.00
_cell.angle_gamma   90.00
#
_symmetry.space_group_name_H-M   'P 1'
#
loop_
_entity.id
_entity.type
_entity.pdbx_description
1 polymer ?
#
loop_
_entity_poly.entity_id
_entity_poly.type
_entity_poly.pdbx_seq_one_letter_code
_entity_poly.pdbx_strand_id
1 'polypeptide(L)'
;MPPQAVSDNYCKACKKKFNNAATFKNHLNSSKHVANEKKFNAVKPAKESLAKPKEGEESRLEKKSDRRTEMVLEIENLKRSGSLRHNALALLMCLEMDDLVRGQPCYAALCEQEDHVDVQILRCLYEAHVQLNATDDVKERLDHLELMLNQGMEVERLLLSKEGDGTLLNRIRHLL
;
A
#
# COMPACT_ATOMS: atom_id res chain seq x y z
N MET A 1 -37.88 -37.19 22.86
CA MET A 1 -37.36 -35.85 23.19
C MET A 1 -37.48 -34.98 21.94
N PRO A 2 -38.10 -33.79 22.00
CA PRO A 2 -38.13 -32.90 20.85
C PRO A 2 -36.74 -32.24 20.66
N PRO A 3 -36.34 -31.91 19.41
CA PRO A 3 -35.08 -31.23 19.15
C PRO A 3 -35.16 -29.78 19.63
N GLN A 4 -34.32 -29.42 20.59
CA GLN A 4 -34.20 -28.02 21.05
C GLN A 4 -33.55 -27.19 19.94
N ALA A 5 -34.24 -26.15 19.51
CA ALA A 5 -33.73 -25.16 18.58
C ALA A 5 -32.46 -24.53 19.16
N VAL A 6 -31.32 -24.81 18.52
CA VAL A 6 -30.04 -24.22 18.87
C VAL A 6 -30.10 -22.74 18.50
N SER A 7 -30.37 -21.88 19.47
CA SER A 7 -30.24 -20.44 19.28
C SER A 7 -28.77 -20.15 19.03
N ASP A 8 -28.42 -19.88 17.77
CA ASP A 8 -27.06 -19.53 17.36
C ASP A 8 -26.62 -18.25 18.08
N ASN A 9 -25.86 -18.42 19.17
CA ASN A 9 -25.21 -17.35 19.94
C ASN A 9 -24.03 -16.74 19.16
N TYR A 10 -24.23 -16.42 17.88
CA TYR A 10 -23.21 -15.91 16.98
C TYR A 10 -23.56 -14.50 16.50
N CYS A 11 -22.66 -13.56 16.76
CA CYS A 11 -22.77 -12.20 16.26
C CYS A 11 -22.15 -12.11 14.87
N LYS A 12 -22.97 -11.90 13.83
CA LYS A 12 -22.49 -11.73 12.45
C LYS A 12 -21.69 -10.43 12.26
N ALA A 13 -22.11 -9.33 12.88
CA ALA A 13 -21.42 -8.03 12.78
C ALA A 13 -20.01 -8.06 13.41
N CYS A 14 -19.83 -8.82 14.48
CA CYS A 14 -18.55 -8.95 15.17
C CYS A 14 -17.79 -10.24 14.86
N LYS A 15 -18.39 -11.16 14.10
CA LYS A 15 -17.90 -12.52 13.80
C LYS A 15 -17.45 -13.29 15.04
N LYS A 16 -18.22 -13.22 16.13
CA LYS A 16 -17.91 -13.88 17.42
C LYS A 16 -19.00 -14.86 17.82
N LYS A 17 -18.59 -16.07 18.21
CA LYS A 17 -19.47 -17.09 18.81
C LYS A 17 -19.37 -16.99 20.33
N PHE A 18 -20.51 -17.03 20.99
CA PHE A 18 -20.63 -16.95 22.44
C PHE A 18 -21.17 -18.28 22.95
N ASN A 19 -20.59 -18.77 24.03
CA ASN A 19 -21.00 -20.05 24.62
C ASN A 19 -22.26 -19.91 25.50
N ASN A 20 -22.63 -18.68 25.87
CA ASN A 20 -23.74 -18.39 26.77
C ASN A 20 -24.62 -17.26 26.19
N ALA A 21 -25.94 -17.48 26.19
CA ALA A 21 -26.94 -16.52 25.74
C ALA A 21 -26.91 -15.20 26.53
N ALA A 22 -26.62 -15.25 27.84
CA ALA A 22 -26.49 -14.04 28.66
C ALA A 22 -25.30 -13.17 28.22
N THR A 23 -24.17 -13.79 27.94
CA THR A 23 -22.97 -13.10 27.44
C THR A 23 -23.18 -12.56 26.03
N PHE A 24 -23.93 -13.28 25.19
CA PHE A 24 -24.33 -12.81 23.87
C PHE A 24 -25.22 -11.55 23.94
N LYS A 25 -26.22 -11.54 24.84
CA LYS A 25 -27.08 -10.37 25.04
C LYS A 25 -26.29 -9.15 25.53
N ASN A 26 -25.34 -9.35 26.45
CA ASN A 26 -24.44 -8.28 26.89
C ASN A 26 -23.53 -7.78 25.77
N HIS A 27 -23.10 -8.67 24.87
CA HIS A 27 -22.32 -8.29 23.70
C HIS A 27 -23.10 -7.39 22.74
N LEU A 28 -24.39 -7.67 22.48
CA LEU A 28 -25.24 -6.85 21.61
C LEU A 28 -25.38 -5.40 22.13
N ASN A 29 -25.38 -5.22 23.45
CA ASN A 29 -25.45 -3.89 24.06
C ASN A 29 -24.09 -3.18 24.17
N SER A 30 -22.97 -3.83 23.79
CA SER A 30 -21.65 -3.23 23.91
C SER A 30 -21.40 -2.16 22.83
N SER A 31 -20.74 -1.07 23.19
CA SER A 31 -20.40 0.01 22.25
C SER A 31 -19.58 -0.48 21.05
N LYS A 32 -18.76 -1.53 21.25
CA LYS A 32 -17.99 -2.19 20.19
C LYS A 32 -18.88 -2.92 19.19
N HIS A 33 -19.97 -3.54 19.65
CA HIS A 33 -20.96 -4.16 18.77
C HIS A 33 -21.69 -3.09 17.95
N VAL A 34 -22.22 -2.04 18.60
CA VAL A 34 -22.95 -0.96 17.93
C VAL A 34 -22.13 -0.29 16.82
N ALA A 35 -20.83 -0.05 17.06
CA ALA A 35 -19.93 0.52 16.04
C ALA A 35 -19.72 -0.42 14.84
N ASN A 36 -19.55 -1.72 15.09
CA ASN A 36 -19.39 -2.71 14.03
C ASN A 36 -20.69 -2.99 13.28
N GLU A 37 -21.82 -2.95 13.96
CA GLU A 37 -23.14 -3.15 13.36
C GLU A 37 -23.50 -2.00 12.42
N LYS A 38 -23.21 -0.75 12.81
CA LYS A 38 -23.36 0.42 11.91
C LYS A 38 -22.53 0.26 10.64
N LYS A 39 -21.27 -0.21 10.76
CA LYS A 39 -20.41 -0.49 9.61
C LYS A 39 -20.90 -1.67 8.76
N PHE A 40 -21.49 -2.69 9.38
CA PHE A 40 -22.01 -3.87 8.69
C PHE A 40 -23.31 -3.59 7.94
N ASN A 41 -24.23 -2.81 8.53
CA ASN A 41 -25.51 -2.46 7.91
C ASN A 41 -25.37 -1.35 6.85
N ALA A 42 -24.36 -0.49 6.93
CA ALA A 42 -24.08 0.52 5.89
C ALA A 42 -23.62 -0.08 4.55
N VAL A 43 -23.30 -1.38 4.48
CA VAL A 43 -22.79 -2.08 3.28
C VAL A 43 -23.88 -2.87 2.54
N LYS A 44 -25.16 -2.75 2.93
CA LYS A 44 -26.27 -3.40 2.20
C LYS A 44 -27.12 -2.40 1.42
N PRO A 45 -26.95 -2.24 0.10
CA PRO A 45 -28.09 -2.00 -0.75
C PRO A 45 -28.89 -3.31 -0.89
N ALA A 46 -30.21 -3.14 -0.84
CA ALA A 46 -31.20 -4.20 -0.87
C ALA A 46 -31.29 -4.93 -2.23
N LYS A 47 -31.98 -6.09 -2.19
CA LYS A 47 -32.45 -7.00 -3.25
C LYS A 47 -31.57 -8.25 -3.43
N GLU A 48 -31.87 -9.40 -2.82
CA GLU A 48 -33.06 -10.29 -2.90
C GLU A 48 -32.93 -11.32 -4.04
N SER A 49 -32.94 -12.62 -3.64
CA SER A 49 -33.07 -13.87 -4.45
C SER A 49 -31.97 -14.14 -5.49
N LEU A 50 -31.38 -15.33 -5.68
CA LEU A 50 -31.86 -16.70 -5.59
C LEU A 50 -30.63 -17.65 -5.45
N ALA A 51 -30.88 -18.86 -4.94
CA ALA A 51 -29.97 -19.95 -4.61
C ALA A 51 -28.64 -20.14 -5.38
N LYS A 52 -27.55 -20.38 -4.63
CA LYS A 52 -26.60 -21.48 -4.87
C LYS A 52 -25.70 -21.70 -3.62
N PRO A 53 -25.46 -22.95 -3.19
CA PRO A 53 -24.42 -23.24 -2.22
C PRO A 53 -23.08 -23.25 -2.95
N LYS A 54 -22.09 -22.52 -2.42
CA LYS A 54 -20.69 -22.78 -2.72
C LYS A 54 -19.91 -22.82 -1.41
N GLU A 55 -19.53 -24.05 -1.11
CA GLU A 55 -18.29 -24.47 -0.47
C GLU A 55 -17.13 -23.52 -0.79
N GLY A 56 -16.14 -23.47 0.10
CA GLY A 56 -14.78 -23.12 -0.32
C GLY A 56 -14.17 -22.00 0.50
N GLU A 57 -13.27 -22.40 1.36
CA GLU A 57 -12.58 -21.66 2.41
C GLU A 57 -11.37 -20.85 1.89
N GLU A 58 -11.39 -20.26 0.69
CA GLU A 58 -10.17 -19.71 0.05
C GLU A 58 -10.03 -18.17 0.03
N SER A 59 -11.07 -17.41 0.36
CA SER A 59 -11.15 -15.98 -0.02
C SER A 59 -10.40 -14.96 0.88
N ARG A 60 -9.40 -15.35 1.68
CA ARG A 60 -8.67 -14.39 2.55
C ARG A 60 -7.19 -14.18 2.24
N LEU A 61 -6.60 -14.96 1.33
CA LEU A 61 -5.22 -14.76 0.85
C LEU A 61 -5.12 -14.01 -0.49
N GLU A 62 -6.20 -13.96 -1.29
CA GLU A 62 -6.15 -13.42 -2.66
C GLU A 62 -6.02 -11.88 -2.75
N LYS A 63 -6.61 -11.11 -1.83
CA LYS A 63 -6.63 -9.64 -1.97
C LYS A 63 -5.30 -8.91 -1.79
N LYS A 64 -4.26 -9.56 -1.24
CA LYS A 64 -2.91 -8.96 -1.14
C LYS A 64 -2.00 -9.37 -2.30
N SER A 65 -2.23 -10.54 -2.92
CA SER A 65 -1.48 -10.94 -4.12
C SER A 65 -1.82 -10.04 -5.30
N ASP A 66 -3.04 -9.53 -5.36
CA ASP A 66 -3.50 -8.67 -6.46
C ASP A 66 -2.66 -7.38 -6.56
N ARG A 67 -2.52 -6.63 -5.46
CA ARG A 67 -1.80 -5.34 -5.49
C ARG A 67 -0.31 -5.48 -5.84
N ARG A 68 0.37 -6.51 -5.33
CA ARG A 68 1.78 -6.76 -5.67
C ARG A 68 1.92 -7.15 -7.14
N THR A 69 1.00 -7.97 -7.65
CA THR A 69 0.99 -8.38 -9.06
C THR A 69 0.72 -7.20 -9.98
N GLU A 70 -0.23 -6.32 -9.61
CA GLU A 70 -0.52 -5.07 -10.32
C GLU A 70 0.71 -4.17 -10.38
N MET A 71 1.41 -3.94 -9.26
CA MET A 71 2.63 -3.14 -9.22
C MET A 71 3.74 -3.74 -10.11
N VAL A 72 3.90 -5.07 -10.12
CA VAL A 72 4.87 -5.74 -10.99
C VAL A 72 4.53 -5.51 -12.47
N LEU A 73 3.25 -5.64 -12.86
CA LEU A 73 2.81 -5.38 -14.23
C LEU A 73 3.03 -3.92 -14.63
N GLU A 74 2.75 -2.99 -13.72
CA GLU A 74 3.00 -1.56 -13.94
C GLU A 74 4.48 -1.26 -14.13
N ILE A 75 5.37 -1.83 -13.30
CA ILE A 75 6.82 -1.71 -13.47
C ILE A 75 7.27 -2.18 -14.86
N GLU A 76 6.78 -3.34 -15.31
CA GLU A 76 7.13 -3.85 -16.64
C GLU A 76 6.59 -2.97 -17.77
N ASN A 77 5.40 -2.39 -17.61
CA ASN A 77 4.85 -1.45 -18.59
C ASN A 77 5.66 -0.15 -18.65
N LEU A 78 6.08 0.40 -17.49
CA LEU A 78 6.92 1.59 -17.41
C LEU A 78 8.28 1.35 -18.10
N LYS A 79 8.92 0.22 -17.84
CA LYS A 79 10.20 -0.17 -18.44
C LYS A 79 10.14 -0.24 -19.97
N ARG A 80 9.03 -0.69 -20.55
CA ARG A 80 8.87 -0.79 -22.02
C ARG A 80 8.97 0.56 -22.73
N SER A 81 8.62 1.66 -22.05
CA SER A 81 8.72 2.99 -22.65
C SER A 81 10.16 3.48 -22.80
N GLY A 82 11.09 2.95 -22.00
CA GLY A 82 12.49 3.38 -21.95
C GLY A 82 12.73 4.84 -21.52
N SER A 83 11.68 5.60 -21.16
CA SER A 83 11.85 7.01 -20.81
C SER A 83 12.52 7.16 -19.45
N LEU A 84 13.34 8.21 -19.31
CA LEU A 84 14.04 8.50 -18.05
C LEU A 84 13.08 8.58 -16.86
N ARG A 85 11.97 9.31 -17.04
CA ARG A 85 10.92 9.46 -16.02
C ARG A 85 10.31 8.10 -15.64
N HIS A 86 10.01 7.26 -16.62
CA HIS A 86 9.42 5.94 -16.34
C HIS A 86 10.41 5.00 -15.67
N ASN A 87 11.70 5.05 -16.00
CA ASN A 87 12.73 4.29 -15.28
C ASN A 87 12.85 4.75 -13.82
N ALA A 88 12.79 6.07 -13.56
CA ALA A 88 12.82 6.61 -12.21
C ALA A 88 11.57 6.22 -11.39
N LEU A 89 10.38 6.28 -11.99
CA LEU A 89 9.14 5.79 -11.34
C LEU A 89 9.18 4.29 -11.07
N ALA A 90 9.64 3.50 -12.04
CA ALA A 90 9.77 2.06 -11.89
C ALA A 90 10.76 1.69 -10.78
N LEU A 91 11.89 2.40 -10.67
CA LEU A 91 12.86 2.20 -9.59
C LEU A 91 12.25 2.50 -8.22
N LEU A 92 11.53 3.62 -8.07
CA LEU A 92 10.82 3.96 -6.84
C LEU A 92 9.83 2.86 -6.43
N MET A 93 9.06 2.33 -7.38
CA MET A 93 8.14 1.22 -7.11
C MET A 93 8.87 -0.06 -6.70
N CYS A 94 10.05 -0.35 -7.28
CA CYS A 94 10.85 -1.50 -6.87
C CYS A 94 11.34 -1.34 -5.43
N LEU A 95 11.76 -0.15 -5.02
CA LEU A 95 12.16 0.15 -3.64
C LEU A 95 10.98 0.00 -2.67
N GLU A 96 9.78 0.47 -3.02
CA GLU A 96 8.56 0.29 -2.21
C GLU A 96 8.15 -1.17 -2.00
N MET A 97 8.52 -2.05 -2.94
CA MET A 97 8.28 -3.48 -2.84
C MET A 97 9.46 -4.26 -2.28
N ASP A 98 10.58 -3.61 -1.99
CA ASP A 98 11.86 -4.24 -1.64
C ASP A 98 12.32 -5.28 -2.69
N ASP A 99 12.02 -5.04 -3.98
CA ASP A 99 12.41 -5.90 -5.12
C ASP A 99 13.62 -5.29 -5.84
N LEU A 100 14.78 -5.32 -5.18
CA LEU A 100 16.02 -4.74 -5.70
C LEU A 100 16.48 -5.41 -7.00
N VAL A 101 16.21 -6.71 -7.16
CA VAL A 101 16.55 -7.46 -8.39
C VAL A 101 15.82 -6.86 -9.59
N ARG A 102 14.53 -6.54 -9.45
CA ARG A 102 13.76 -5.87 -10.50
C ARG A 102 14.14 -4.40 -10.66
N GLY A 103 14.63 -3.76 -9.60
CA GLY A 103 15.14 -2.40 -9.62
C GLY A 103 16.45 -2.23 -10.39
N GLN A 104 17.30 -3.26 -10.47
CA GLN A 104 18.64 -3.16 -11.06
C GLN A 104 18.67 -2.60 -12.50
N PRO A 105 17.81 -3.05 -13.44
CA PRO A 105 17.83 -2.50 -14.79
C PRO A 105 17.40 -1.04 -14.84
N CYS A 106 16.45 -0.65 -13.98
CA CYS A 106 16.00 0.74 -13.85
C CYS A 106 17.13 1.62 -13.28
N TYR A 107 17.82 1.13 -12.24
CA TYR A 107 19.00 1.80 -11.68
C TYR A 107 20.09 1.99 -12.74
N ALA A 108 20.44 0.94 -13.50
CA ALA A 108 21.46 1.01 -14.55
C ALA A 108 21.11 2.07 -15.62
N ALA A 109 19.84 2.18 -16.02
CA ALA A 109 19.38 3.18 -16.96
C ALA A 109 19.44 4.63 -16.43
N LEU A 110 19.52 4.80 -15.10
CA LEU A 110 19.61 6.10 -14.43
C LEU A 110 21.04 6.46 -14.01
N CYS A 111 22.00 5.54 -14.09
CA CYS A 111 23.38 5.76 -13.63
C CYS A 111 24.08 6.94 -14.33
N GLU A 112 23.79 7.16 -15.59
CA GLU A 112 24.42 8.22 -16.40
C GLU A 112 23.75 9.59 -16.21
N GLN A 113 22.74 9.69 -15.33
CA GLN A 113 21.80 10.81 -15.29
C GLN A 113 22.04 11.60 -14.00
N GLU A 114 23.05 12.47 -14.06
CA GLU A 114 23.49 13.29 -12.93
C GLU A 114 22.76 14.63 -12.84
N ASP A 115 22.05 15.04 -13.88
CA ASP A 115 21.43 16.36 -13.88
C ASP A 115 20.23 16.48 -12.93
N HIS A 116 19.61 15.38 -12.53
CA HIS A 116 18.36 15.38 -11.79
C HIS A 116 18.54 15.03 -10.31
N VAL A 117 18.26 15.99 -9.42
CA VAL A 117 18.48 15.85 -7.97
C VAL A 117 17.64 14.72 -7.37
N ASP A 118 16.37 14.61 -7.78
CA ASP A 118 15.47 13.55 -7.32
C ASP A 118 15.91 12.16 -7.82
N VAL A 119 16.44 12.07 -9.04
CA VAL A 119 17.05 10.82 -9.54
C VAL A 119 18.30 10.44 -8.75
N GLN A 120 19.15 11.41 -8.42
CA GLN A 120 20.32 11.13 -7.57
C GLN A 120 19.93 10.61 -6.20
N ILE A 121 18.90 11.19 -5.56
CA ILE A 121 18.38 10.70 -4.27
C ILE A 121 17.90 9.25 -4.39
N LEU A 122 17.11 8.94 -5.43
CA LEU A 122 16.63 7.56 -5.68
C LEU A 122 17.79 6.57 -5.90
N ARG A 123 18.84 6.97 -6.59
CA ARG A 123 20.04 6.14 -6.81
C ARG A 123 20.77 5.87 -5.50
N CYS A 124 21.02 6.90 -4.71
CA CYS A 124 21.68 6.74 -3.41
C CYS A 124 20.85 5.87 -2.46
N LEU A 125 19.52 6.02 -2.48
CA LEU A 125 18.63 5.15 -1.71
C LEU A 125 18.75 3.69 -2.16
N TYR A 126 18.72 3.43 -3.47
CA TYR A 126 18.90 2.07 -4.00
C TYR A 126 20.25 1.47 -3.59
N GLU A 127 21.34 2.24 -3.71
CA GLU A 127 22.68 1.81 -3.27
C GLU A 127 22.73 1.51 -1.77
N ALA A 128 22.09 2.34 -0.94
CA ALA A 128 22.00 2.12 0.50
C ALA A 128 21.25 0.82 0.83
N HIS A 129 20.13 0.55 0.15
CA HIS A 129 19.39 -0.71 0.31
C HIS A 129 20.21 -1.94 -0.14
N VAL A 130 20.92 -1.84 -1.27
CA VAL A 130 21.78 -2.93 -1.77
C VAL A 130 22.95 -3.21 -0.81
N GLN A 131 23.55 -2.16 -0.26
CA GLN A 131 24.71 -2.26 0.63
C GLN A 131 24.34 -2.47 2.10
N LEU A 132 23.04 -2.42 2.45
CA LEU A 132 22.53 -2.44 3.82
C LEU A 132 23.14 -1.32 4.69
N ASN A 133 23.37 -0.16 4.09
CA ASN A 133 23.95 1.00 4.76
C ASN A 133 22.86 1.86 5.43
N ALA A 134 23.28 2.71 6.37
CA ALA A 134 22.44 3.76 6.90
C ALA A 134 22.02 4.75 5.80
N THR A 135 20.80 5.26 5.91
CA THR A 135 20.20 6.18 4.93
C THR A 135 20.26 7.65 5.39
N ASP A 136 21.08 7.96 6.40
CA ASP A 136 21.19 9.29 7.02
C ASP A 136 21.55 10.37 5.98
N ASP A 137 22.54 10.11 5.12
CA ASP A 137 22.94 11.04 4.04
C ASP A 137 21.80 11.28 3.04
N VAL A 138 20.99 10.26 2.76
CA VAL A 138 19.83 10.37 1.86
C VAL A 138 18.74 11.23 2.51
N LYS A 139 18.55 11.07 3.82
CA LYS A 139 17.60 11.86 4.59
C LYS A 139 17.98 13.34 4.63
N GLU A 140 19.23 13.68 4.89
CA GLU A 140 19.70 15.07 4.89
C GLU A 140 19.49 15.74 3.52
N ARG A 141 19.79 15.01 2.43
CA ARG A 141 19.56 15.49 1.06
C ARG A 141 18.08 15.70 0.76
N LEU A 142 17.21 14.81 1.25
CA LEU A 142 15.76 14.92 1.09
C LEU A 142 15.21 16.13 1.85
N ASP A 143 15.64 16.33 3.10
CA ASP A 143 15.22 17.46 3.93
C ASP A 143 15.69 18.79 3.32
N HIS A 144 16.89 18.84 2.75
CA HIS A 144 17.38 20.01 2.01
C HIS A 144 16.52 20.30 0.78
N LEU A 145 16.18 19.28 -0.02
CA LEU A 145 15.35 19.44 -1.21
C LEU A 145 13.94 19.93 -0.84
N GLU A 146 13.34 19.39 0.21
CA GLU A 146 12.03 19.83 0.71
C GLU A 146 12.07 21.29 1.18
N LEU A 147 13.14 21.70 1.87
CA LEU A 147 13.33 23.09 2.28
C LEU A 147 13.38 24.03 1.07
N MET A 148 14.14 23.68 0.03
CA MET A 148 14.23 24.49 -1.20
C MET A 148 12.85 24.64 -1.87
N LEU A 149 12.10 23.54 -1.98
CA LEU A 149 10.76 23.54 -2.58
C LEU A 149 9.76 24.36 -1.75
N ASN A 150 9.80 24.25 -0.42
CA ASN A 150 8.95 25.02 0.48
C ASN A 150 9.25 26.53 0.45
N GLN A 151 10.47 26.92 0.11
CA GLN A 151 10.87 28.32 -0.09
C GLN A 151 10.45 28.87 -1.46
N GLY A 152 9.78 28.08 -2.30
CA GLY A 152 9.38 28.48 -3.64
C GLY A 152 10.57 28.62 -4.58
N MET A 153 11.72 28.04 -4.25
CA MET A 153 12.85 27.99 -5.17
C MET A 153 12.50 27.05 -6.32
N GLU A 154 12.61 27.53 -7.55
CA GLU A 154 12.53 26.66 -8.71
C GLU A 154 13.74 25.74 -8.74
N VAL A 155 13.52 24.48 -8.38
CA VAL A 155 14.50 23.42 -8.59
C VAL A 155 14.33 22.97 -10.05
N GLU A 156 15.00 23.67 -10.97
CA GLU A 156 14.87 23.51 -12.43
C GLU A 156 15.05 22.07 -12.92
N ARG A 157 15.69 21.20 -12.11
CA ARG A 157 16.11 19.86 -12.51
C ARG A 157 15.41 18.74 -11.76
N LEU A 158 14.16 18.90 -11.35
CA LEU A 158 13.36 17.76 -10.88
C LEU A 158 12.73 17.01 -12.05
N LEU A 159 12.98 15.71 -12.14
CA LEU A 159 12.43 14.85 -13.17
C LEU A 159 11.01 14.36 -12.81
N LEU A 160 10.80 14.02 -11.55
CA LEU A 160 9.58 13.40 -11.04
C LEU A 160 8.63 14.42 -10.41
N SER A 161 9.16 15.51 -9.85
CA SER A 161 8.37 16.49 -9.07
C SER A 161 7.86 17.69 -9.88
N LYS A 162 7.87 17.63 -11.22
CA LYS A 162 7.41 18.76 -12.07
C LYS A 162 5.94 19.18 -11.86
N GLU A 163 5.13 18.34 -11.22
CA GLU A 163 3.70 18.62 -10.99
C GLU A 163 3.40 19.16 -9.58
N GLY A 164 4.40 19.57 -8.79
CA GLY A 164 4.16 20.21 -7.48
C GLY A 164 3.56 19.30 -6.41
N ASP A 165 3.34 18.03 -6.73
CA ASP A 165 2.86 17.04 -5.80
C ASP A 165 4.02 16.58 -4.90
N GLY A 166 4.04 17.04 -3.65
CA GLY A 166 4.91 16.52 -2.59
C GLY A 166 4.75 15.00 -2.33
N THR A 167 3.98 14.30 -3.15
CA THR A 167 3.79 12.84 -3.16
C THR A 167 5.11 12.10 -3.36
N LEU A 168 6.03 12.59 -4.19
CA LEU A 168 7.33 11.93 -4.39
C LEU A 168 8.17 11.94 -3.12
N LEU A 169 8.38 13.12 -2.54
CA LEU A 169 9.21 13.28 -1.34
C LEU A 169 8.63 12.47 -0.18
N ASN A 170 7.31 12.45 -0.04
CA ASN A 170 6.63 11.62 0.95
C ASN A 170 6.85 10.12 0.70
N ARG A 171 6.79 9.67 -0.56
CA ARG A 171 7.08 8.27 -0.90
C ARG A 171 8.52 7.90 -0.57
N ILE A 172 9.49 8.73 -0.94
CA ILE A 172 10.91 8.50 -0.61
C ILE A 172 11.11 8.50 0.91
N ARG A 173 10.47 9.42 1.63
CA ARG A 173 10.54 9.49 3.11
C ARG A 173 9.99 8.24 3.79
N HIS A 174 9.01 7.56 3.21
CA HIS A 174 8.50 6.28 3.73
C HIS A 174 9.48 5.10 3.54
N LEU A 175 10.55 5.28 2.75
CA LEU A 175 11.57 4.27 2.50
C LEU A 175 12.83 4.46 3.36
N LEU A 176 12.95 5.60 4.05
CA LEU A 176 14.04 5.91 4.98
C LEU A 176 13.69 5.43 6.40
#